data_AF-A0AAD4HC49-F1
#
_entry.id   AF-A0AAD4HC49-F1
#
_cell.length_a   1.000
_cell.length_b   1.000
_cell.length_c   1.000
_cell.angle_alpha   90.00
_cell.angle_beta   90.00
_cell.angle_gamma   90.00
#
_symmetry.space_group_name_H-M   'P 1'
#
loop_
_entity.id
_entity.type
_entity.pdbx_description
1 polymer ?
#
loop_
_entity_poly.entity_id
_entity_poly.type
_entity_poly.pdbx_seq_one_letter_code
_entity_poly.pdbx_strand_id
1 'polypeptide(L)'
;MDAGPLVPLSLPLLPETKNWSAEIQAAYESVRCTYNHAIRVLRADGADPTRIAFHVDAILSNAIPILQALVPDIDSDDNLESLPIEWLANIATQLGRAVTNLEHLGTTVNEQEEHNIDKPELRTPGNEDDLKK
;
A
#
# COMPACT_ATOMS: atom_id res chain seq x y z
N MET A 1 -4.43 -20.58 6.14
CA MET A 1 -4.43 -19.11 6.03
C MET A 1 -2.98 -18.71 6.10
N ASP A 2 -2.35 -18.54 4.95
CA ASP A 2 -0.95 -18.16 4.87
C ASP A 2 -0.86 -16.68 5.28
N ALA A 3 -0.21 -16.42 6.41
CA ALA A 3 0.02 -15.05 6.86
C ALA A 3 1.06 -14.46 5.92
N GLY A 4 0.60 -13.80 4.86
CA GLY A 4 1.47 -13.09 3.91
C GLY A 4 2.50 -12.24 4.66
N PRO A 5 3.67 -11.96 4.03
CA PRO A 5 4.81 -11.39 4.72
C PRO A 5 4.41 -10.14 5.51
N LEU A 6 4.65 -10.17 6.82
CA LEU A 6 4.28 -9.11 7.74
C LEU A 6 4.99 -7.81 7.33
N VAL A 7 4.21 -6.87 6.79
CA VAL A 7 4.70 -5.53 6.47
C VAL A 7 4.82 -4.73 7.77
N PRO A 8 5.97 -4.08 8.02
CA PRO A 8 6.17 -3.28 9.23
C PRO A 8 5.09 -2.22 9.41
N LEU A 9 4.76 -1.93 10.67
CA LEU A 9 3.76 -0.92 11.02
C LEU A 9 4.16 0.50 10.60
N SER A 10 5.46 0.75 10.50
CA SER A 10 6.03 2.07 10.23
C SER A 10 7.37 1.91 9.52
N LEU A 11 7.69 2.87 8.67
CA LEU A 11 9.03 2.99 8.12
C LEU A 11 10.05 3.31 9.24
N PRO A 12 11.32 2.91 9.07
CA PRO A 12 12.39 3.33 9.96
C PRO A 12 12.50 4.85 9.98
N LEU A 13 12.89 5.39 11.14
CA LEU A 13 13.17 6.82 11.32
C LEU A 13 14.36 7.25 10.47
N LEU A 14 14.42 8.54 10.16
CA LEU A 14 15.62 9.14 9.58
C LEU A 14 16.83 8.85 10.48
N PRO A 15 18.01 8.52 9.93
CA PRO A 15 19.19 8.25 10.73
C PRO A 15 19.57 9.48 11.58
N GLU A 16 19.77 9.30 12.88
CA GLU A 16 20.09 10.40 13.81
C GLU A 16 21.53 10.94 13.67
N THR A 17 22.30 10.40 12.72
CA THR A 17 23.72 10.70 12.56
C THR A 17 24.00 12.12 12.08
N LYS A 18 22.99 12.84 11.57
CA LYS A 18 23.09 14.21 11.08
C LYS A 18 21.78 14.98 11.29
N ASN A 19 21.90 16.31 11.35
CA ASN A 19 20.76 17.21 11.16
C ASN A 19 20.46 17.29 9.66
N TRP A 20 19.44 16.58 9.19
CA TRP A 20 19.05 16.57 7.79
C TRP A 20 18.46 17.91 7.36
N SER A 21 18.70 18.31 6.11
CA SER A 21 18.03 19.46 5.49
C SER A 21 16.50 19.37 5.57
N ALA A 22 15.84 20.53 5.48
CA ALA A 22 14.38 20.59 5.47
C ALA A 22 13.78 19.82 4.28
N GLU A 23 14.49 19.78 3.16
CA GLU A 23 14.13 19.06 1.96
C GLU A 23 14.13 17.54 2.19
N ILE A 24 15.18 17.00 2.82
CA ILE A 24 15.26 15.57 3.15
C ILE A 24 14.19 15.19 4.17
N GLN A 25 13.97 16.04 5.18
CA GLN A 25 12.91 15.82 6.17
C GLN A 25 11.52 15.81 5.51
N ALA A 26 11.23 16.76 4.63
CA ALA A 26 9.97 16.85 3.91
C ALA A 26 9.76 15.66 2.95
N ALA A 27 10.81 15.26 2.23
CA ALA A 27 10.79 14.10 1.35
C ALA A 27 10.50 12.81 2.14
N TYR A 28 11.19 12.60 3.26
CA TYR A 28 10.94 11.47 4.15
C TYR A 28 9.50 11.48 4.69
N GLU A 29 9.00 12.63 5.14
CA GLU A 29 7.64 12.72 5.67
C GLU A 29 6.59 12.37 4.62
N SER A 30 6.80 12.79 3.36
CA SER A 30 5.91 12.45 2.24
C SER A 30 5.88 10.94 1.97
N VAL A 31 7.05 10.31 1.92
CA VAL A 31 7.18 8.85 1.76
C VAL A 31 6.52 8.11 2.94
N ARG A 32 6.78 8.57 4.17
CA ARG A 32 6.23 8.01 5.40
C ARG A 32 4.71 8.11 5.46
N CYS A 33 4.14 9.26 5.11
CA CYS A 33 2.70 9.47 5.07
C CYS A 33 2.04 8.52 4.06
N THR A 34 2.61 8.43 2.85
CA THR A 34 2.12 7.55 1.79
C THR A 34 2.12 6.10 2.23
N TYR A 35 3.24 5.63 2.80
CA TYR A 35 3.35 4.28 3.35
C TYR A 35 2.33 4.03 4.46
N ASN A 36 2.22 4.93 5.44
CA ASN A 36 1.29 4.75 6.57
C ASN A 36 -0.17 4.67 6.10
N HIS A 37 -0.54 5.42 5.07
CA HIS A 37 -1.88 5.32 4.47
C HIS A 37 -2.10 3.97 3.80
N ALA A 38 -1.13 3.48 3.03
CA ALA A 38 -1.18 2.15 2.44
C ALA A 38 -1.31 1.03 3.50
N ILE A 39 -0.53 1.09 4.58
CA ILE A 39 -0.61 0.11 5.68
C ILE A 39 -1.97 0.14 6.38
N ARG A 40 -2.57 1.32 6.54
CA ARG A 40 -3.93 1.42 7.10
C ARG A 40 -4.96 0.73 6.21
N VAL A 41 -4.82 0.81 4.89
CA VAL A 41 -5.72 0.12 3.95
C VAL A 41 -5.51 -1.39 3.99
N LEU A 42 -4.26 -1.86 4.05
CA LEU A 42 -3.95 -3.28 4.21
C LEU A 42 -4.57 -3.93 5.45
N ARG A 43 -4.83 -3.13 6.49
CA ARG A 43 -5.36 -3.59 7.77
C ARG A 43 -6.82 -3.22 7.98
N ALA A 44 -7.43 -2.51 7.04
CA ALA A 44 -8.84 -2.17 7.12
C ALA A 44 -9.67 -3.38 6.67
N ASP A 45 -10.62 -3.80 7.51
CA ASP A 45 -11.60 -4.80 7.12
C ASP A 45 -12.49 -4.23 6.01
N GLY A 46 -12.60 -4.96 4.89
CA GLY A 46 -13.48 -4.58 3.77
C GLY A 46 -12.98 -3.43 2.92
N ALA A 47 -11.67 -3.32 2.67
CA ALA A 47 -11.15 -2.37 1.69
C ALA A 47 -11.66 -2.71 0.28
N ASP A 48 -12.23 -1.72 -0.43
CA ASP A 48 -12.69 -1.89 -1.79
C ASP A 48 -11.50 -1.91 -2.80
N PRO A 49 -11.65 -2.59 -3.95
CA PRO A 49 -10.57 -2.72 -4.92
C PRO A 49 -10.06 -1.39 -5.48
N THR A 50 -10.94 -0.40 -5.62
CA THR A 50 -10.58 0.93 -6.16
C THR A 50 -9.65 1.66 -5.20
N ARG A 51 -9.97 1.61 -3.90
CA ARG A 51 -9.12 2.17 -2.85
C ARG A 51 -7.77 1.48 -2.77
N ILE A 52 -7.74 0.16 -2.91
CA ILE A 52 -6.49 -0.60 -2.95
C ILE A 52 -5.62 -0.15 -4.13
N ALA A 53 -6.19 -0.08 -5.33
CA ALA A 53 -5.49 0.38 -6.55
C ALA A 53 -4.96 1.81 -6.41
N PHE A 54 -5.75 2.72 -5.82
CA PHE A 54 -5.32 4.08 -5.53
C PHE A 54 -4.06 4.13 -4.65
N HIS A 55 -3.97 3.29 -3.62
CA HIS A 55 -2.81 3.28 -2.73
C HIS A 55 -1.58 2.60 -3.35
N VAL A 56 -1.77 1.61 -4.22
CA VAL A 56 -0.70 1.07 -5.06
C VAL A 56 -0.14 2.18 -5.94
N ASP A 57 -1.00 2.88 -6.69
CA ASP A 57 -0.58 4.00 -7.53
C ASP A 57 0.15 5.06 -6.72
N ALA A 58 -0.40 5.49 -5.58
CA ALA A 58 0.23 6.51 -4.75
C ALA A 58 1.66 6.15 -4.31
N ILE A 59 1.95 4.87 -4.03
CA ILE A 59 3.31 4.43 -3.74
C ILE A 59 4.19 4.52 -4.99
N LEU A 60 3.72 4.01 -6.12
CA LEU A 60 4.49 3.94 -7.36
C LEU A 60 4.75 5.32 -7.99
N SER A 61 3.76 6.22 -7.93
CA SER A 61 3.78 7.54 -8.57
C SER A 61 4.34 8.65 -7.69
N ASN A 62 4.28 8.50 -6.35
CA ASN A 62 4.78 9.54 -5.43
C ASN A 62 5.96 9.05 -4.58
N ALA A 63 5.77 7.98 -3.80
CA ALA A 63 6.77 7.58 -2.80
C ALA A 63 8.07 7.07 -3.44
N ILE A 64 7.98 6.24 -4.48
CA ILE A 64 9.17 5.69 -5.16
C ILE A 64 9.99 6.80 -5.85
N PRO A 65 9.41 7.71 -6.65
CA PRO A 65 10.17 8.80 -7.26
C PRO A 65 10.85 9.71 -6.24
N ILE A 66 10.19 10.02 -5.12
CA ILE A 66 10.81 10.79 -4.03
C ILE A 66 12.01 10.03 -3.45
N LEU A 67 11.87 8.72 -3.21
CA LEU A 67 12.97 7.92 -2.70
C LEU A 67 14.14 7.84 -3.69
N GLN A 68 13.85 7.73 -4.99
CA GLN A 68 14.86 7.74 -6.05
C GLN A 68 15.62 9.07 -6.09
N ALA A 69 14.95 10.20 -5.90
CA ALA A 69 15.57 11.51 -5.85
C ALA A 69 16.50 11.71 -4.62
N LEU A 70 16.35 10.87 -3.58
CA LEU A 70 17.22 10.85 -2.40
C LEU A 70 18.45 9.94 -2.55
N VAL A 71 18.54 9.16 -3.63
CA VAL A 71 19.70 8.31 -3.89
C VAL A 71 20.89 9.21 -4.26
N PRO A 72 22.04 9.07 -3.58
CA PRO A 72 23.21 9.86 -3.91
C PRO A 72 23.66 9.60 -5.35
N ASP A 73 23.97 10.67 -6.06
CA ASP A 73 24.56 10.58 -7.38
C ASP A 73 26.03 10.17 -7.23
N ILE A 74 26.40 9.03 -7.83
CA ILE A 74 27.70 8.38 -7.65
C ILE A 74 28.81 9.20 -8.33
N ASP A 75 28.44 10.05 -9.29
CA ASP A 75 29.36 10.90 -10.04
C ASP A 75 29.48 12.33 -9.46
N SER A 76 28.71 12.65 -8.42
CA SER A 76 28.76 13.94 -7.74
C SER A 76 29.82 13.92 -6.63
N ASP A 77 30.96 14.56 -6.89
CA ASP A 77 32.08 14.75 -5.94
C ASP A 77 31.69 15.68 -4.76
N ASP A 78 30.49 16.25 -4.80
CA ASP A 78 29.93 17.04 -3.73
C ASP A 78 29.47 16.13 -2.59
N ASN A 79 30.17 16.27 -1.46
CA ASN A 79 29.94 15.68 -0.15
C ASN A 79 28.60 16.13 0.50
N LEU A 80 27.58 16.40 -0.34
CA LEU A 80 26.22 16.80 0.00
C LEU A 80 25.55 15.68 0.78
N GLU A 81 24.68 16.08 1.71
CA GLU A 81 23.97 15.26 2.69
C GLU A 81 23.27 14.04 2.06
N SER A 82 23.99 12.93 1.91
CA SER A 82 23.44 11.69 1.38
C SER A 82 22.96 10.79 2.50
N LEU A 83 21.77 10.21 2.29
CA LEU A 83 21.25 9.17 3.18
C LEU A 83 22.05 7.87 2.98
N PRO A 84 22.27 7.08 4.05
CA PRO A 84 22.93 5.79 3.93
C PRO A 84 22.20 4.89 2.92
N ILE A 85 22.93 4.31 1.97
CA ILE A 85 22.35 3.46 0.92
C ILE A 85 21.59 2.28 1.52
N GLU A 86 22.10 1.66 2.58
CA GLU A 86 21.41 0.56 3.28
C GLU A 86 20.07 0.99 3.88
N TRP A 87 19.99 2.23 4.38
CA TRP A 87 18.75 2.80 4.89
C TRP A 87 17.75 3.01 3.76
N LEU A 88 18.18 3.62 2.64
CA LEU A 88 17.36 3.81 1.45
C LEU A 88 16.85 2.47 0.89
N ALA A 89 17.71 1.45 0.82
CA ALA A 89 17.37 0.11 0.38
C ALA A 89 16.33 -0.56 1.30
N ASN A 90 16.43 -0.34 2.61
CA ASN A 90 15.42 -0.82 3.56
C ASN A 90 14.06 -0.14 3.33
N ILE A 91 14.02 1.18 3.12
CA ILE A 91 12.77 1.89 2.77
C ILE A 91 12.17 1.32 1.49
N ALA A 92 12.99 1.18 0.43
CA ALA A 92 12.55 0.64 -0.85
C ALA A 92 11.95 -0.76 -0.71
N THR A 93 12.60 -1.62 0.09
CA THR A 93 12.10 -2.97 0.38
C THR A 93 10.73 -2.94 1.05
N GLN A 94 10.51 -2.02 2.00
CA GLN A 94 9.22 -1.89 2.69
C GLN A 94 8.12 -1.36 1.77
N LEU A 95 8.43 -0.37 0.91
CA LEU A 95 7.50 0.09 -0.12
C LEU A 95 7.13 -1.03 -1.08
N GLY A 96 8.10 -1.80 -1.56
CA GLY A 96 7.87 -2.94 -2.45
C GLY A 96 6.97 -4.00 -1.81
N ARG A 97 7.22 -4.36 -0.54
CA ARG A 97 6.35 -5.29 0.19
C ARG A 97 4.93 -4.75 0.39
N ALA A 98 4.79 -3.46 0.67
CA ALA A 98 3.47 -2.84 0.80
C ALA A 98 2.68 -2.91 -0.52
N VAL A 99 3.33 -2.64 -1.66
CA VAL A 99 2.72 -2.79 -3.00
C VAL A 99 2.30 -4.23 -3.24
N THR A 100 3.20 -5.20 -3.08
CA THR A 100 2.89 -6.62 -3.31
C THR A 100 1.72 -7.10 -2.46
N ASN A 101 1.66 -6.68 -1.19
CA ASN A 101 0.55 -7.07 -0.31
C ASN A 101 -0.76 -6.39 -0.70
N LEU A 102 -0.71 -5.13 -1.14
CA LEU A 102 -1.91 -4.41 -1.60
C LEU A 102 -2.46 -5.06 -2.87
N GLU A 103 -1.59 -5.41 -3.82
CA GLU A 103 -1.99 -6.11 -5.04
C GLU A 103 -2.64 -7.46 -4.73
N HIS A 104 -2.04 -8.27 -3.83
CA HIS A 104 -2.63 -9.53 -3.40
C HIS A 104 -4.00 -9.33 -2.72
N LEU A 105 -4.13 -8.31 -1.87
CA LEU A 105 -5.41 -7.98 -1.26
C LEU A 105 -6.44 -7.58 -2.33
N GLY A 106 -6.04 -6.77 -3.31
CA GLY A 106 -6.89 -6.35 -4.42
C GLY A 106 -7.41 -7.54 -5.22
N THR A 107 -6.53 -8.50 -5.58
CA THR A 107 -6.93 -9.74 -6.23
C THR A 107 -7.92 -10.53 -5.38
N THR A 108 -7.64 -10.70 -4.08
CA THR A 108 -8.50 -11.45 -3.17
C THR A 108 -9.89 -10.82 -3.04
N VAL A 109 -9.97 -9.49 -2.95
CA VAL A 109 -11.25 -8.77 -2.84
C VAL A 109 -12.03 -8.86 -4.14
N ASN A 110 -11.37 -8.70 -5.29
CA ASN A 110 -12.03 -8.87 -6.60
C ASN A 110 -12.62 -10.27 -6.77
N GLU A 111 -11.87 -11.32 -6.41
CA GLU A 111 -12.36 -12.72 -6.47
C GLU A 111 -13.57 -12.94 -5.53
N GLN A 112 -13.57 -12.30 -4.35
CA GLN A 112 -14.70 -12.35 -3.42
C GLN A 112 -15.94 -11.61 -3.96
N GLU A 113 -15.77 -10.49 -4.65
CA GLU A 113 -16.86 -9.77 -5.30
C GLU A 113 -17.46 -10.61 -6.44
N GLU A 114 -16.64 -11.20 -7.30
CA GLU A 114 -17.09 -12.07 -8.39
C GLU A 114 -17.90 -13.28 -7.88
N HIS A 115 -17.44 -13.94 -6.81
CA HIS A 115 -18.17 -15.05 -6.19
C HIS A 115 -19.48 -14.64 -5.50
N ASN A 116 -19.64 -13.37 -5.11
CA ASN A 116 -20.88 -12.87 -4.52
C ASN A 116 -21.93 -12.46 -5.57
N ILE A 117 -21.52 -12.16 -6.81
CA ILE A 117 -22.42 -11.79 -7.90
C ILE A 117 -23.14 -13.02 -8.49
N ASP A 118 -22.56 -14.22 -8.36
CA ASP A 118 -23.03 -15.45 -9.01
C ASP A 118 -24.09 -16.25 -8.20
N LYS A 119 -24.73 -15.62 -7.21
CA LYS A 119 -25.95 -16.17 -6.58
C LYS A 119 -27.18 -15.54 -7.23
N PRO A 120 -27.81 -16.18 -8.23
CA PRO A 120 -29.20 -15.86 -8.53
C PRO A 120 -30.00 -16.19 -7.28
N GLU A 121 -30.54 -15.15 -6.66
CA GLU A 121 -31.56 -15.29 -5.62
C GLU A 121 -32.74 -16.02 -6.27
N LEU A 122 -32.79 -17.34 -6.12
CA LEU A 122 -33.88 -18.19 -6.55
C LEU A 122 -35.10 -17.75 -5.74
N ARG A 123 -35.85 -16.77 -6.29
CA ARG A 123 -37.22 -16.49 -5.88
C ARG A 123 -37.99 -17.79 -6.08
N THR A 124 -38.21 -18.51 -5.00
CA THR A 124 -39.19 -19.59 -4.99
C THR A 124 -40.53 -18.97 -5.37
N PRO A 125 -41.21 -19.46 -6.42
CA PRO A 125 -42.58 -19.06 -6.68
C PRO A 125 -43.43 -19.58 -5.51
N GLY A 126 -43.83 -18.69 -4.62
CA GLY A 126 -44.82 -18.99 -3.59
C GLY A 126 -46.16 -19.26 -4.25
N ASN A 127 -46.63 -20.49 -4.12
CA ASN A 127 -47.86 -21.06 -4.65
C ASN A 127 -49.04 -20.07 -4.70
N GLU A 128 -49.53 -19.81 -5.91
CA GLU A 128 -50.96 -19.63 -6.17
C GLU A 128 -51.65 -20.97 -5.85
N ASP A 129 -52.32 -21.07 -4.69
CA ASP A 129 -53.52 -21.88 -4.48
C ASP A 129 -53.90 -21.81 -3.00
N ASP A 130 -54.86 -20.93 -2.67
CA ASP A 130 -55.94 -21.15 -1.70
C ASP A 130 -56.51 -19.78 -1.26
N LEU A 131 -57.48 -19.26 -2.02
CA LEU A 131 -58.63 -18.57 -1.42
C LEU A 131 -59.80 -18.51 -2.43
N LYS A 132 -60.43 -19.66 -2.65
CA LYS A 132 -61.85 -19.71 -2.97
C LYS A 132 -62.55 -20.52 -1.90
N LYS A 133 -63.14 -19.82 -0.93
CA LYS A 133 -64.39 -20.20 -0.28
C LYS A 133 -65.01 -18.98 0.39
#